data_AF-A0A7J8RWN5-F1
#
_entry.id   AF-A0A7J8RWN5-F1
#
_cell.length_a   1.000
_cell.length_b   1.000
_cell.length_c   1.000
_cell.angle_alpha   90.00
_cell.angle_beta   90.00
_cell.angle_gamma   90.00
#
_symmetry.space_group_name_H-M   'P 1'
#
loop_
_entity.id
_entity.type
_entity.pdbx_description
1 polymer ?
#
loop_
_entity_poly.entity_id
_entity_poly.type
_entity_poly.pdbx_seq_one_letter_code
_entity_poly.pdbx_strand_id
1 'polypeptide(L)'
;MRLDTDLLLENLKCCLSSGFDELRDLMALFQHQSIVILEALMLQGGFLKYSYPVRHCFYGFLYNVAAGRLFGIPLRGTHSHAFVSSFMSPDEILERSLHRSDGSSTCEDFVSLVQSWLSKIQWAKALGNTVGETNQSELAAFTSYALAFPNNFLALVDTYDVMRSGVPNFCAVALALNDLGYKSVGIRLDSGDLAYLSGEARKIFQIIEKEFGLPGFGKTSITATALGCVFKLVEINNQPRIKLSEDVSKVSIPCKKRCYRLYGREGYSLVDIMTGENEPCPKVGERILCRHPFNESKRAYVVPQRVEELLKCYWPGKSGKVREELPALKDIRDHCIKQLEQMRPDHIRRLNPTPYKVSVSAKLYDFIHFLWLNEAPVGELQ
;
A
#
# COMPACT_ATOMS: atom_id res chain seq x y z
N MET A 1 32.46 9.89 7.32
CA MET A 1 32.49 10.77 8.51
C MET A 1 31.40 10.28 9.46
N ARG A 2 31.76 9.70 10.62
CA ARG A 2 30.80 9.24 11.64
C ARG A 2 30.32 10.48 12.42
N LEU A 3 29.00 10.64 12.57
CA LEU A 3 28.39 11.65 13.43
C LEU A 3 28.20 11.08 14.83
N ASP A 4 28.61 11.86 15.83
CA ASP A 4 28.68 11.52 17.24
C ASP A 4 27.29 11.46 17.88
N THR A 5 26.93 10.32 18.46
CA THR A 5 25.58 10.01 18.97
C THR A 5 25.26 10.66 20.31
N ASP A 6 26.27 11.12 21.04
CA ASP A 6 26.11 11.55 22.44
C ASP A 6 25.59 12.99 22.56
N LEU A 7 25.89 13.86 21.58
CA LEU A 7 25.38 15.23 21.54
C LEU A 7 23.86 15.31 21.27
N LEU A 8 23.30 14.27 20.63
CA LEU A 8 21.87 14.14 20.35
C LEU A 8 21.07 13.74 21.61
N LEU A 9 21.68 12.96 22.50
CA LEU A 9 21.05 12.44 23.71
C LEU A 9 20.95 13.49 24.83
N GLU A 10 21.92 14.41 24.94
CA GLU A 10 21.85 15.49 25.94
C GLU A 10 20.78 16.54 25.60
N ASN A 11 20.61 16.88 24.32
CA ASN A 11 19.59 17.84 23.88
C ASN A 11 18.15 17.33 24.08
N LEU A 12 17.95 16.00 24.03
CA LEU A 12 16.65 15.36 24.25
C LEU A 12 16.22 15.38 25.73
N LYS A 13 17.15 15.40 26.68
CA LYS A 13 16.84 15.45 28.12
C LYS A 13 16.38 16.83 28.59
N CYS A 14 16.86 17.91 27.98
CA CYS A 14 16.42 19.28 28.30
C CYS A 14 14.97 19.57 27.88
N CYS A 15 14.46 18.92 26.83
CA CYS A 15 13.11 19.20 26.30
C CYS A 15 11.98 18.49 27.06
N LEU A 16 12.28 17.55 27.96
CA LEU A 16 11.27 16.81 28.73
C LEU A 16 10.87 17.51 30.03
N SER A 17 11.54 18.60 30.41
CA SER A 17 11.26 19.35 31.65
C SER A 17 10.43 20.63 31.46
N SER A 18 10.26 21.13 30.24
CA SER A 18 9.45 22.30 29.90
C SER A 18 8.15 21.88 29.19
N GLY A 19 7.01 22.38 29.66
CA GLY A 19 5.68 21.90 29.32
C GLY A 19 5.27 21.98 27.83
N PHE A 20 4.06 21.46 27.57
CA PHE A 20 3.45 21.09 26.28
C PHE A 20 3.53 22.07 25.10
N ASP A 21 3.87 23.35 25.29
CA ASP A 21 3.90 24.34 24.20
C ASP A 21 5.18 24.24 23.34
N GLU A 22 6.32 23.85 23.91
CA GLU A 22 7.57 23.64 23.15
C GLU A 22 7.59 22.30 22.39
N LEU A 23 6.72 21.34 22.76
CA LEU A 23 6.53 20.07 22.04
C LEU A 23 6.02 20.29 20.61
N ARG A 24 5.34 21.41 20.36
CA ARG A 24 4.87 21.83 19.04
C ARG A 24 6.01 22.34 18.15
N ASP A 25 7.04 22.95 18.75
CA ASP A 25 8.26 23.39 18.06
C ASP A 25 9.29 22.26 17.92
N LEU A 26 9.32 21.30 18.86
CA LEU A 26 10.09 20.07 18.71
C LEU A 26 9.57 19.22 17.53
N MET A 27 8.24 19.17 17.31
CA MET A 27 7.65 18.55 16.12
C MET A 27 8.06 19.25 14.80
N ALA A 28 8.47 20.52 14.84
CA ALA A 28 9.01 21.23 13.68
C ALA A 28 10.49 20.89 13.42
N LEU A 29 11.24 20.47 14.43
CA LEU A 29 12.63 19.99 14.31
C LEU A 29 12.70 18.51 13.88
N PHE A 30 11.77 17.65 14.29
CA PHE A 30 11.70 16.26 13.81
C PHE A 30 11.14 16.11 12.38
N GLN A 31 10.66 17.18 11.74
CA GLN A 31 10.41 17.22 10.28
C GLN A 31 11.70 17.14 9.44
N HIS A 32 12.89 17.16 10.06
CA HIS A 32 14.18 17.15 9.36
C HIS A 32 14.82 15.77 9.10
N GLN A 33 14.19 14.65 9.45
CA GLN A 33 14.57 13.33 8.92
C GLN A 33 13.31 12.57 8.50
N SER A 34 13.11 12.44 7.19
CA SER A 34 11.97 11.72 6.62
C SER A 34 12.13 10.21 6.86
N ILE A 35 11.74 9.76 8.05
CA ILE A 35 11.54 8.35 8.38
C ILE A 35 10.02 8.12 8.33
N VAL A 36 9.55 7.32 7.37
CA VAL A 36 8.23 6.69 7.46
C VAL A 36 8.45 5.19 7.35
N ILE A 37 8.68 4.60 8.51
CA ILE A 37 8.59 3.17 8.77
C ILE A 37 7.15 2.73 8.55
N LEU A 38 6.96 1.71 7.72
CA LEU A 38 5.75 0.90 7.65
C LEU A 38 5.77 -0.04 8.84
N GLU A 39 5.15 0.36 9.94
CA GLU A 39 4.61 -0.55 10.95
C GLU A 39 3.68 0.20 11.90
N ALA A 40 2.79 -0.56 12.53
CA ALA A 40 1.82 -0.08 13.49
C ALA A 40 2.53 0.22 14.81
N LEU A 41 2.69 1.50 15.16
CA LEU A 41 2.56 2.07 16.51
C LEU A 41 2.95 3.56 16.52
N MET A 42 2.43 4.25 17.54
CA MET A 42 2.64 5.64 17.95
C MET A 42 1.70 6.72 17.36
N LEU A 43 0.90 7.23 18.28
CA LEU A 43 -0.28 8.10 18.23
C LEU A 43 -0.15 9.48 17.56
N GLN A 44 0.95 9.82 16.90
CA GLN A 44 1.13 11.15 16.29
C GLN A 44 1.27 11.13 14.76
N GLY A 45 1.58 9.98 14.14
CA GLY A 45 1.64 9.82 12.68
C GLY A 45 0.36 9.27 12.02
N GLY A 46 -0.60 8.79 12.83
CA GLY A 46 -1.80 8.08 12.34
C GLY A 46 -2.78 8.94 11.55
N PHE A 47 -2.74 10.27 11.68
CA PHE A 47 -3.71 11.16 11.02
C PHE A 47 -3.44 11.31 9.50
N LEU A 48 -2.17 11.41 9.11
CA LEU A 48 -1.72 11.57 7.72
C LEU A 48 -1.64 10.23 6.95
N LYS A 49 -1.29 9.15 7.65
CA LYS A 49 -1.04 7.82 7.04
C LYS A 49 -2.29 7.17 6.46
N TYR A 50 -3.46 7.48 7.02
CA TYR A 50 -4.72 6.85 6.65
C TYR A 50 -5.70 7.78 5.93
N SER A 51 -5.43 9.08 5.77
CA SER A 51 -6.27 9.92 4.91
C SER A 51 -6.07 9.65 3.41
N TYR A 52 -5.05 8.87 3.02
CA TYR A 52 -4.67 8.55 1.64
C TYR A 52 -5.65 7.66 0.84
N PRO A 53 -6.23 6.56 1.38
CA PRO A 53 -7.18 5.70 0.64
C PRO A 53 -8.48 6.42 0.28
N VAL A 54 -8.92 7.34 1.14
CA VAL A 54 -10.11 8.20 0.92
C VAL A 54 -9.90 9.13 -0.28
N ARG A 55 -8.64 9.48 -0.62
CA ARG A 55 -8.34 10.38 -1.75
C ARG A 55 -8.35 9.71 -3.13
N HIS A 56 -8.36 8.39 -3.22
CA HIS A 56 -8.14 7.65 -4.47
C HIS A 56 -9.24 6.62 -4.79
N CYS A 57 -10.49 6.88 -4.39
CA CYS A 57 -11.63 5.98 -4.63
C CYS A 57 -11.38 4.53 -4.19
N PHE A 58 -10.52 4.31 -3.20
CA PHE A 58 -10.54 3.04 -2.49
C PHE A 58 -11.76 3.07 -1.56
N TYR A 59 -12.64 2.07 -1.69
CA TYR A 59 -13.44 1.58 -0.56
C TYR A 59 -12.50 0.91 0.47
N GLY A 60 -11.43 1.61 0.84
CA GLY A 60 -10.35 1.18 1.73
C GLY A 60 -10.65 1.73 3.10
N PHE A 61 -11.09 0.84 3.97
CA PHE A 61 -11.51 1.15 5.31
C PHE A 61 -10.37 1.72 6.16
N LEU A 62 -10.69 2.71 7.00
CA LEU A 62 -9.73 3.35 7.88
C LEU A 62 -9.57 2.57 9.19
N TYR A 63 -8.33 2.36 9.62
CA TYR A 63 -8.01 1.88 10.97
C TYR A 63 -8.01 3.01 12.02
N ASN A 64 -8.10 4.28 11.59
CA ASN A 64 -8.01 5.43 12.49
C ASN A 64 -9.39 5.88 12.99
N VAL A 65 -9.72 5.49 14.22
CA VAL A 65 -10.97 5.80 14.92
C VAL A 65 -11.20 7.32 15.06
N ALA A 66 -10.14 8.11 15.28
CA ALA A 66 -10.25 9.56 15.39
C ALA A 66 -10.65 10.22 14.06
N ALA A 67 -10.08 9.75 12.94
CA ALA A 67 -10.49 10.19 11.61
C ALA A 67 -11.90 9.68 11.22
N GLY A 68 -12.27 8.46 11.61
CA GLY A 68 -13.66 7.98 11.48
C GLY A 68 -14.65 8.87 12.23
N ARG A 69 -14.33 9.26 13.46
CA ARG A 69 -15.15 10.17 14.28
C ARG A 69 -15.22 11.59 13.72
N LEU A 70 -14.08 12.14 13.27
CA LEU A 70 -14.01 13.54 12.80
C LEU A 70 -14.58 13.73 11.39
N PHE A 71 -14.54 12.69 10.55
CA PHE A 71 -14.89 12.81 9.13
C PHE A 71 -16.01 11.85 8.68
N GLY A 72 -16.63 11.10 9.60
CA GLY A 72 -17.72 10.16 9.28
C GLY A 72 -17.30 9.00 8.38
N ILE A 73 -16.01 8.62 8.41
CA ILE A 73 -15.45 7.59 7.52
C ILE A 73 -15.78 6.21 8.10
N PRO A 74 -16.33 5.26 7.30
CA PRO A 74 -16.54 3.88 7.73
C PRO A 74 -15.24 3.24 8.20
N LEU A 75 -15.23 2.77 9.45
CA LEU A 75 -14.12 2.05 10.04
C LEU A 75 -14.25 0.55 9.72
N ARG A 76 -13.17 -0.05 9.25
CA ARG A 76 -12.93 -1.50 9.37
C ARG A 76 -11.47 -1.68 9.70
N GLY A 77 -11.23 -2.41 10.78
CA GLY A 77 -9.92 -2.83 11.22
C GLY A 77 -9.79 -4.34 11.13
N THR A 78 -8.55 -4.78 11.08
CA THR A 78 -8.12 -6.17 11.29
C THR A 78 -7.09 -6.15 12.42
N HIS A 79 -6.51 -7.29 12.73
CA HIS A 79 -5.38 -7.37 13.64
C HIS A 79 -4.02 -7.05 12.95
N SER A 80 -2.97 -6.88 13.76
CA SER A 80 -1.59 -6.59 13.35
C SER A 80 -0.67 -7.79 13.60
N HIS A 81 0.57 -7.73 13.10
CA HIS A 81 1.59 -8.74 13.42
C HIS A 81 1.85 -8.82 14.93
N ALA A 82 1.87 -7.68 15.63
CA ALA A 82 2.06 -7.63 17.09
C ALA A 82 0.97 -8.41 17.85
N PHE A 83 -0.28 -8.39 17.35
CA PHE A 83 -1.35 -9.21 17.92
C PHE A 83 -1.14 -10.70 17.62
N VAL A 84 -0.71 -11.06 16.41
CA VAL A 84 -0.43 -12.48 16.09
C VAL A 84 0.71 -13.02 16.94
N SER A 85 1.77 -12.23 17.14
CA SER A 85 2.95 -12.62 17.92
C SER A 85 2.75 -12.60 19.44
N SER A 86 1.63 -12.07 19.95
CA SER A 86 1.39 -12.02 21.40
C SER A 86 0.84 -13.31 21.99
N PHE A 87 0.42 -14.26 21.15
CA PHE A 87 -0.08 -15.56 21.57
C PHE A 87 1.05 -16.59 21.58
N MET A 88 0.98 -17.56 22.48
CA MET A 88 1.92 -18.68 22.52
C MET A 88 1.25 -19.99 22.08
N SER A 89 0.02 -20.24 22.52
CA SER A 89 -0.74 -21.44 22.13
C SER A 89 -2.26 -21.22 22.24
N PRO A 90 -3.08 -22.12 21.64
CA PRO A 90 -4.53 -22.09 21.78
C PRO A 90 -5.02 -22.26 23.22
N ASP A 91 -4.19 -22.76 24.14
CA ASP A 91 -4.56 -23.00 25.53
C ASP A 91 -4.80 -21.70 26.31
N GLU A 92 -4.17 -20.61 25.88
CA GLU A 92 -4.32 -19.27 26.47
C GLU A 92 -5.69 -18.64 26.20
N ILE A 93 -6.50 -19.24 25.32
CA ILE A 93 -7.85 -18.77 25.01
C ILE A 93 -8.81 -19.20 26.13
N LEU A 94 -9.22 -18.22 26.95
CA LEU A 94 -10.13 -18.41 28.09
C LEU A 94 -11.59 -18.59 27.65
N GLU A 95 -12.10 -17.70 26.80
CA GLU A 95 -13.45 -17.83 26.24
C GLU A 95 -13.41 -18.68 24.98
N ARG A 96 -14.00 -19.88 25.06
CA ARG A 96 -13.98 -20.85 23.96
C ARG A 96 -15.34 -21.03 23.30
N SER A 97 -16.40 -20.46 23.86
CA SER A 97 -17.74 -20.62 23.32
C SER A 97 -18.04 -19.58 22.23
N LEU A 98 -18.78 -20.00 21.21
CA LEU A 98 -19.22 -19.13 20.12
C LEU A 98 -20.66 -19.45 19.73
N HIS A 99 -21.53 -18.45 19.80
CA HIS A 99 -22.92 -18.59 19.34
C HIS A 99 -22.99 -18.73 17.82
N ARG A 100 -23.92 -19.52 17.32
CA ARG A 100 -24.25 -19.55 15.89
C ARG A 100 -24.79 -18.20 15.42
N SER A 101 -24.62 -17.88 14.15
CA SER A 101 -25.01 -16.59 13.58
C SER A 101 -26.52 -16.32 13.62
N ASP A 102 -27.34 -17.37 13.68
CA ASP A 102 -28.80 -17.33 13.83
C ASP A 102 -29.27 -17.29 15.31
N GLY A 103 -28.34 -17.40 16.26
CA GLY A 103 -28.63 -17.46 17.70
C GLY A 103 -29.27 -18.77 18.15
N SER A 104 -29.34 -19.82 17.31
CA SER A 104 -30.10 -21.04 17.62
C SER A 104 -29.41 -21.92 18.68
N SER A 105 -28.08 -21.92 18.71
CA SER A 105 -27.28 -22.69 19.66
C SER A 105 -25.89 -22.13 19.84
N THR A 106 -25.18 -22.66 20.83
CA THR A 106 -23.81 -22.28 21.17
C THR A 106 -22.86 -23.44 20.91
N CYS A 107 -21.76 -23.17 20.23
CA CYS A 107 -20.62 -24.07 20.23
C CYS A 107 -19.85 -23.82 21.52
N GLU A 108 -19.83 -24.79 22.44
CA GLU A 108 -19.16 -24.62 23.74
C GLU A 108 -17.63 -24.57 23.63
N ASP A 109 -17.06 -25.20 22.60
CA ASP A 109 -15.62 -25.23 22.35
C ASP A 109 -15.28 -25.05 20.88
N PHE A 110 -15.22 -23.79 20.46
CA PHE A 110 -14.82 -23.37 19.14
C PHE A 110 -13.34 -23.67 18.86
N VAL A 111 -12.48 -23.66 19.88
CA VAL A 111 -11.04 -23.93 19.73
C VAL A 111 -10.82 -25.37 19.27
N SER A 112 -11.49 -26.33 19.91
CA SER A 112 -11.47 -27.73 19.49
C SER A 112 -12.05 -27.93 18.09
N LEU A 113 -13.09 -27.20 17.71
CA LEU A 113 -13.65 -27.23 16.36
C LEU A 113 -12.63 -26.76 15.31
N VAL A 114 -11.92 -25.66 15.58
CA VAL A 114 -10.84 -25.16 14.71
C VAL A 114 -9.73 -26.19 14.56
N GLN A 115 -9.26 -26.79 15.66
CA GLN A 115 -8.22 -27.82 15.62
C GLN A 115 -8.66 -29.07 14.84
N SER A 116 -9.94 -29.46 14.94
CA SER A 116 -10.51 -30.54 14.13
C SER A 116 -10.46 -30.21 12.64
N TRP A 117 -10.81 -28.98 12.26
CA TRP A 117 -10.73 -28.53 10.87
C TRP A 117 -9.29 -28.44 10.36
N LEU A 118 -8.37 -27.92 11.17
CA LEU A 118 -6.95 -27.89 10.80
C LEU A 118 -6.43 -29.30 10.53
N SER A 119 -6.76 -30.25 11.41
CA SER A 119 -6.42 -31.66 11.23
C SER A 119 -7.00 -32.19 9.90
N LYS A 120 -8.30 -31.96 9.62
CA LYS A 120 -8.92 -32.39 8.36
C LYS A 120 -8.23 -31.81 7.13
N ILE A 121 -7.82 -30.54 7.16
CA ILE A 121 -7.08 -29.88 6.07
C ILE A 121 -5.70 -30.54 5.90
N GLN A 122 -4.96 -30.78 6.98
CA GLN A 122 -3.64 -31.41 6.95
C GLN A 122 -3.68 -32.83 6.36
N TRP A 123 -4.75 -33.58 6.62
CA TRP A 123 -4.93 -34.93 6.08
C TRP A 123 -5.58 -34.98 4.69
N ALA A 124 -5.97 -33.83 4.12
CA ALA A 124 -6.62 -33.77 2.82
C ALA A 124 -5.62 -34.04 1.68
N LYS A 125 -5.73 -35.21 1.03
CA LYS A 125 -4.85 -35.64 -0.06
C LYS A 125 -4.79 -34.63 -1.22
N ALA A 126 -5.87 -33.88 -1.45
CA ALA A 126 -5.97 -32.89 -2.51
C ALA A 126 -5.05 -31.67 -2.31
N LEU A 127 -4.60 -31.41 -1.09
CA LEU A 127 -3.65 -30.32 -0.77
C LEU A 127 -2.18 -30.77 -0.81
N GLY A 128 -1.92 -32.06 -1.08
CA GLY A 128 -0.59 -32.66 -1.06
C GLY A 128 0.07 -32.63 0.32
N ASN A 129 1.32 -33.11 0.44
CA ASN A 129 2.13 -32.96 1.66
C ASN A 129 2.57 -31.49 1.90
N THR A 130 1.86 -30.52 1.33
CA THR A 130 2.20 -29.10 1.34
C THR A 130 1.78 -28.41 2.63
N VAL A 131 0.76 -28.94 3.31
CA VAL A 131 0.29 -28.46 4.61
C VAL A 131 0.88 -29.36 5.70
N GLY A 132 2.06 -28.97 6.21
CA GLY A 132 2.71 -29.64 7.33
C GLY A 132 2.18 -29.16 8.69
N GLU A 133 3.05 -29.17 9.70
CA GLU A 133 2.77 -28.57 11.01
C GLU A 133 2.71 -27.04 10.88
N THR A 134 1.58 -26.46 11.28
CA THR A 134 1.36 -25.00 11.24
C THR A 134 1.74 -24.36 12.57
N ASN A 135 2.00 -23.06 12.57
CA ASN A 135 2.29 -22.34 13.80
C ASN A 135 1.05 -22.26 14.70
N GLN A 136 1.15 -22.83 15.90
CA GLN A 136 0.07 -22.86 16.89
C GLN A 136 -0.23 -21.49 17.51
N SER A 137 0.76 -20.58 17.63
CA SER A 137 0.50 -19.21 18.10
C SER A 137 -0.35 -18.44 17.10
N GLU A 138 -0.07 -18.63 15.81
CA GLU A 138 -0.81 -17.99 14.73
C GLU A 138 -2.26 -18.52 14.66
N LEU A 139 -2.45 -19.84 14.83
CA LEU A 139 -3.78 -20.43 14.96
C LEU A 139 -4.54 -19.88 16.17
N ALA A 140 -3.87 -19.75 17.32
CA ALA A 140 -4.46 -19.19 18.54
C ALA A 140 -4.91 -17.74 18.33
N ALA A 141 -4.07 -16.91 17.73
CA ALA A 141 -4.39 -15.52 17.42
C ALA A 141 -5.60 -15.41 16.48
N PHE A 142 -5.64 -16.21 15.42
CA PHE A 142 -6.77 -16.20 14.47
C PHE A 142 -8.06 -16.68 15.13
N THR A 143 -7.99 -17.73 15.95
CA THR A 143 -9.14 -18.27 16.69
C THR A 143 -9.67 -17.24 17.68
N SER A 144 -8.79 -16.59 18.45
CA SER A 144 -9.14 -15.50 19.37
C SER A 144 -9.79 -14.32 18.65
N TYR A 145 -9.24 -13.93 17.49
CA TYR A 145 -9.83 -12.85 16.68
C TYR A 145 -11.20 -13.23 16.12
N ALA A 146 -11.39 -14.49 15.70
CA ALA A 146 -12.67 -15.00 15.21
C ALA A 146 -13.74 -15.07 16.31
N LEU A 147 -13.37 -15.41 17.54
CA LEU A 147 -14.28 -15.38 18.70
C LEU A 147 -14.79 -13.96 18.97
N ALA A 148 -13.90 -12.97 18.92
CA ALA A 148 -14.28 -11.57 19.14
C ALA A 148 -15.04 -10.94 17.96
N PHE A 149 -14.70 -11.32 16.72
CA PHE A 149 -15.24 -10.70 15.50
C PHE A 149 -15.70 -11.72 14.44
N PRO A 150 -16.63 -12.63 14.75
CA PRO A 150 -16.98 -13.77 13.87
C PRO A 150 -17.55 -13.34 12.52
N ASN A 151 -18.27 -12.21 12.48
CA ASN A 151 -18.82 -11.63 11.24
C ASN A 151 -17.81 -10.88 10.36
N ASN A 152 -16.63 -10.53 10.89
CA ASN A 152 -15.63 -9.68 10.22
C ASN A 152 -14.23 -10.30 10.26
N PHE A 153 -14.14 -11.64 10.23
CA PHE A 153 -12.88 -12.35 10.31
C PHE A 153 -12.01 -12.12 9.05
N LEU A 154 -10.92 -11.37 9.19
CA LEU A 154 -9.91 -11.10 8.16
C LEU A 154 -8.52 -11.35 8.75
N ALA A 155 -7.83 -12.39 8.29
CA ALA A 155 -6.59 -12.85 8.89
C ALA A 155 -5.34 -12.29 8.20
N LEU A 156 -4.37 -11.82 8.98
CA LEU A 156 -3.02 -11.47 8.52
C LEU A 156 -2.14 -12.72 8.47
N VAL A 157 -1.87 -13.23 7.28
CA VAL A 157 -1.32 -14.59 7.08
C VAL A 157 0.17 -14.65 6.82
N ASP A 158 0.87 -13.52 6.76
CA ASP A 158 2.29 -13.43 6.44
C ASP A 158 3.17 -13.11 7.65
N THR A 159 2.74 -13.49 8.85
CA THR A 159 3.54 -13.28 10.08
C THR A 159 4.73 -14.25 10.17
N TYR A 160 4.53 -15.51 9.77
CA TYR A 160 5.58 -16.53 9.80
C TYR A 160 5.84 -17.12 8.41
N ASP A 161 4.88 -17.88 7.88
CA ASP A 161 4.93 -18.45 6.53
C ASP A 161 3.51 -18.49 5.94
N VAL A 162 3.33 -17.80 4.83
CA VAL A 162 2.02 -17.66 4.17
C VAL A 162 1.44 -19.01 3.77
N MET A 163 2.24 -19.86 3.14
CA MET A 163 1.73 -21.05 2.46
C MET A 163 1.70 -22.26 3.39
N ARG A 164 2.67 -22.37 4.30
CA ARG A 164 2.80 -23.49 5.23
C ARG A 164 2.03 -23.29 6.52
N SER A 165 1.75 -22.05 6.93
CA SER A 165 1.13 -21.75 8.22
C SER A 165 -0.10 -20.86 8.09
N GLY A 166 0.04 -19.63 7.60
CA GLY A 166 -1.00 -18.61 7.68
C GLY A 166 -2.25 -18.94 6.88
N VAL A 167 -2.11 -19.34 5.61
CA VAL A 167 -3.25 -19.74 4.77
C VAL A 167 -3.95 -20.99 5.32
N PRO A 168 -3.25 -22.08 5.68
CA PRO A 168 -3.87 -23.23 6.34
C PRO A 168 -4.62 -22.89 7.64
N ASN A 169 -3.99 -22.11 8.53
CA ASN A 169 -4.60 -21.67 9.79
C ASN A 169 -5.85 -20.81 9.55
N PHE A 170 -5.79 -19.88 8.60
CA PHE A 170 -6.97 -19.11 8.19
C PHE A 170 -8.10 -20.02 7.70
N CYS A 171 -7.78 -21.01 6.87
CA CYS A 171 -8.78 -21.93 6.35
C CYS A 171 -9.45 -22.72 7.47
N ALA A 172 -8.68 -23.25 8.43
CA ALA A 172 -9.22 -23.98 9.57
C ALA A 172 -10.24 -23.14 10.35
N VAL A 173 -9.90 -21.90 10.66
CA VAL A 173 -10.80 -20.96 11.37
C VAL A 173 -12.01 -20.57 10.52
N ALA A 174 -11.81 -20.30 9.23
CA ALA A 174 -12.90 -19.93 8.33
C ALA A 174 -13.92 -21.06 8.13
N LEU A 175 -13.46 -22.32 8.09
CA LEU A 175 -14.33 -23.49 8.00
C LEU A 175 -15.13 -23.70 9.30
N ALA A 176 -14.47 -23.58 10.45
CA ALA A 176 -15.14 -23.63 11.75
C ALA A 176 -16.21 -22.52 11.90
N LEU A 177 -15.91 -21.31 11.44
CA LEU A 177 -16.89 -20.21 11.39
C LEU A 177 -18.07 -20.54 10.47
N ASN A 178 -17.80 -21.13 9.30
CA ASN A 178 -18.83 -21.53 8.35
C ASN A 178 -19.80 -22.58 8.93
N ASP A 179 -19.30 -23.55 9.70
CA ASP A 179 -20.15 -24.54 10.40
C ASP A 179 -21.15 -23.88 11.37
N LEU A 180 -20.78 -22.71 11.91
CA LEU A 180 -21.60 -21.90 12.80
C LEU A 180 -22.43 -20.83 12.07
N GLY A 181 -22.40 -20.83 10.74
CA GLY A 181 -23.17 -19.92 9.90
C GLY A 181 -22.55 -18.53 9.71
N TYR A 182 -21.29 -18.35 10.08
CA TYR A 182 -20.54 -17.12 9.80
C TYR A 182 -19.80 -17.21 8.47
N LYS A 183 -19.52 -16.05 7.88
CA LYS A 183 -18.73 -15.94 6.66
C LYS A 183 -17.49 -15.11 6.91
N SER A 184 -16.32 -15.70 6.67
CA SER A 184 -15.05 -14.98 6.74
C SER A 184 -14.95 -13.92 5.63
N VAL A 185 -14.21 -12.86 5.91
CA VAL A 185 -13.94 -11.76 4.97
C VAL A 185 -12.80 -12.14 4.02
N GLY A 186 -11.71 -12.71 4.55
CA GLY A 186 -10.60 -13.19 3.74
C GLY A 186 -9.24 -13.14 4.42
N ILE A 187 -8.18 -13.01 3.62
CA ILE A 187 -6.79 -12.88 4.09
C ILE A 187 -6.16 -11.53 3.71
N ARG A 188 -5.17 -11.09 4.49
CA ARG A 188 -4.30 -9.94 4.21
C ARG A 188 -2.85 -10.40 4.02
N LEU A 189 -2.20 -9.89 2.98
CA LEU A 189 -0.78 -10.05 2.66
C LEU A 189 -0.10 -8.68 2.66
N ASP A 190 0.89 -8.48 3.52
CA ASP A 190 1.62 -7.21 3.65
C ASP A 190 3.06 -7.31 3.10
N SER A 191 3.56 -8.51 2.80
CA SER A 191 4.93 -8.77 2.36
C SER A 191 5.05 -9.94 1.36
N GLY A 192 6.25 -10.09 0.76
CA GLY A 192 6.56 -11.12 -0.23
C GLY A 192 6.17 -10.79 -1.67
N ASP A 193 6.25 -11.77 -2.58
CA ASP A 193 5.73 -11.63 -3.94
C ASP A 193 4.20 -11.76 -3.91
N LEU A 194 3.53 -10.60 -3.76
CA LEU A 194 2.08 -10.53 -3.60
C LEU A 194 1.30 -11.12 -4.78
N ALA A 195 1.84 -11.01 -6.01
CA ALA A 195 1.19 -11.56 -7.19
C ALA A 195 1.25 -13.09 -7.18
N TYR A 196 2.43 -13.65 -6.89
CA TYR A 196 2.61 -15.09 -6.75
C TYR A 196 1.80 -15.65 -5.57
N LEU A 197 1.96 -15.07 -4.37
CA LEU A 197 1.32 -15.53 -3.14
C LEU A 197 -0.21 -15.44 -3.21
N SER A 198 -0.77 -14.39 -3.82
CA SER A 198 -2.21 -14.31 -4.04
C SER A 198 -2.72 -15.38 -5.01
N GLY A 199 -1.94 -15.72 -6.04
CA GLY A 199 -2.23 -16.81 -6.97
C GLY A 199 -2.21 -18.19 -6.28
N GLU A 200 -1.20 -18.46 -5.45
CA GLU A 200 -1.10 -19.73 -4.73
C GLU A 200 -2.17 -19.87 -3.64
N ALA A 201 -2.43 -18.83 -2.85
CA ALA A 201 -3.52 -18.83 -1.87
C ALA A 201 -4.88 -19.05 -2.54
N ARG A 202 -5.10 -18.46 -3.74
CA ARG A 202 -6.31 -18.69 -4.52
C ARG A 202 -6.50 -20.16 -4.92
N LYS A 203 -5.42 -20.85 -5.32
CA LYS A 203 -5.47 -22.28 -5.66
C LYS A 203 -5.89 -23.11 -4.45
N ILE A 204 -5.33 -22.84 -3.27
CA ILE A 204 -5.71 -23.54 -2.03
C ILE A 204 -7.20 -23.34 -1.72
N PHE A 205 -7.72 -22.11 -1.81
CA PHE A 205 -9.14 -21.86 -1.56
C PHE A 205 -10.05 -22.59 -2.55
N GLN A 206 -9.65 -22.70 -3.82
CA GLN A 206 -10.40 -23.47 -4.82
C GLN A 206 -10.35 -24.99 -4.57
N ILE A 207 -9.24 -25.50 -4.04
CA ILE A 207 -9.12 -26.91 -3.64
C ILE A 207 -10.05 -27.19 -2.45
N ILE A 208 -10.01 -26.34 -1.42
CA ILE A 208 -10.86 -26.48 -0.22
C ILE A 208 -12.36 -26.39 -0.58
N GLU A 209 -12.75 -25.45 -1.45
CA GLU A 209 -14.13 -25.35 -1.95
C GLU A 209 -14.60 -26.67 -2.57
N LYS A 210 -13.76 -27.31 -3.38
CA LYS A 210 -14.10 -28.57 -4.05
C LYS A 210 -14.11 -29.76 -3.09
N GLU A 211 -13.09 -29.86 -2.23
CA GLU A 211 -12.90 -30.98 -1.32
C GLU A 211 -14.00 -31.06 -0.27
N PHE A 212 -14.39 -29.91 0.29
CA PHE A 212 -15.36 -29.84 1.39
C PHE A 212 -16.76 -29.36 0.94
N GLY A 213 -16.96 -29.11 -0.36
CA GLY A 213 -18.27 -28.76 -0.91
C GLY A 213 -18.81 -27.41 -0.46
N LEU A 214 -17.96 -26.37 -0.46
CA LEU A 214 -18.26 -25.04 0.10
C LEU A 214 -18.38 -23.97 -0.98
N PRO A 215 -19.57 -23.78 -1.57
CA PRO A 215 -19.75 -22.91 -2.72
C PRO A 215 -19.36 -21.46 -2.39
N GLY A 216 -18.44 -20.91 -3.19
CA GLY A 216 -17.93 -19.55 -3.06
C GLY A 216 -16.69 -19.41 -2.20
N PHE A 217 -16.20 -20.45 -1.52
CA PHE A 217 -14.98 -20.36 -0.70
C PHE A 217 -13.72 -20.07 -1.54
N GLY A 218 -13.62 -20.58 -2.76
CA GLY A 218 -12.57 -20.25 -3.73
C GLY A 218 -12.60 -18.80 -4.22
N LYS A 219 -13.66 -18.05 -3.90
CA LYS A 219 -13.78 -16.60 -4.16
C LYS A 219 -13.44 -15.73 -2.95
N THR A 220 -12.95 -16.32 -1.85
CA THR A 220 -12.51 -15.60 -0.65
C THR A 220 -11.57 -14.43 -1.01
N SER A 221 -11.77 -13.29 -0.31
CA SER A 221 -11.02 -12.08 -0.61
C SER A 221 -9.55 -12.22 -0.21
N ILE A 222 -8.67 -11.71 -1.06
CA ILE A 222 -7.23 -11.58 -0.78
C ILE A 222 -6.91 -10.10 -0.91
N THR A 223 -6.53 -9.49 0.21
CA THR A 223 -6.17 -8.07 0.27
C THR A 223 -4.65 -7.99 0.36
N ALA A 224 -4.02 -7.25 -0.56
CA ALA A 224 -2.58 -7.07 -0.56
C ALA A 224 -2.22 -5.60 -0.46
N THR A 225 -1.27 -5.25 0.40
CA THR A 225 -0.90 -3.86 0.68
C THR A 225 0.43 -3.52 0.01
N ALA A 226 0.42 -3.04 -1.24
CA ALA A 226 1.63 -2.48 -1.86
C ALA A 226 1.33 -1.33 -2.82
N LEU A 227 1.68 -0.12 -2.42
CA LEU A 227 2.02 0.95 -3.35
C LEU A 227 3.55 1.01 -3.41
N GLY A 228 4.14 0.79 -4.58
CA GLY A 228 5.58 0.90 -4.83
C GLY A 228 6.09 2.34 -4.82
N CYS A 229 5.62 3.18 -3.90
CA CYS A 229 6.05 4.56 -3.77
C CYS A 229 7.50 4.60 -3.30
N VAL A 230 8.32 5.40 -3.98
CA VAL A 230 9.74 5.58 -3.67
C VAL A 230 10.06 7.05 -3.48
N PHE A 231 10.91 7.36 -2.50
CA PHE A 231 11.50 8.69 -2.33
C PHE A 231 12.94 8.65 -2.84
N LYS A 232 13.29 9.58 -3.74
CA LYS A 232 14.63 9.67 -4.33
C LYS A 232 15.08 11.12 -4.36
N LEU A 233 16.33 11.36 -3.99
CA LEU A 233 16.99 12.65 -4.19
C LEU A 233 17.21 12.87 -5.68
N VAL A 234 16.71 14.00 -6.20
CA VAL A 234 16.83 14.36 -7.63
C VAL A 234 17.74 15.57 -7.86
N GLU A 235 18.00 16.36 -6.82
CA GLU A 235 18.83 17.57 -6.88
C GLU A 235 19.30 17.96 -5.47
N ILE A 236 20.55 18.39 -5.35
CA ILE A 236 21.13 18.96 -4.12
C ILE A 236 22.07 20.10 -4.49
N ASN A 237 21.98 21.24 -3.80
CA ASN A 237 22.78 22.44 -4.09
C ASN A 237 22.72 22.86 -5.57
N ASN A 238 21.52 22.80 -6.18
CA ASN A 238 21.28 23.03 -7.61
C ASN A 238 22.07 22.10 -8.56
N GLN A 239 22.64 21.01 -8.06
CA GLN A 239 23.26 19.95 -8.85
C GLN A 239 22.29 18.76 -8.98
N PRO A 240 21.87 18.41 -10.21
CA PRO A 240 21.03 17.24 -10.46
C PRO A 240 21.70 15.93 -10.02
N ARG A 241 20.90 14.98 -9.54
CA ARG A 241 21.35 13.65 -9.12
C ARG A 241 20.59 12.55 -9.85
N ILE A 242 21.31 11.54 -10.33
CA ILE A 242 20.75 10.34 -10.93
C ILE A 242 21.29 9.12 -10.19
N LYS A 243 20.40 8.18 -9.86
CA LYS A 243 20.75 6.85 -9.40
C LYS A 243 20.70 5.90 -10.58
N LEU A 244 21.84 5.35 -10.96
CA LEU A 244 21.94 4.28 -11.95
C LEU A 244 21.65 2.93 -11.30
N SER A 245 21.18 1.98 -12.10
CA SER A 245 20.88 0.60 -11.70
C SER A 245 21.02 -0.28 -12.93
N GLU A 246 21.40 -1.55 -12.74
CA GLU A 246 21.40 -2.55 -13.80
C GLU A 246 20.01 -2.74 -14.42
N ASP A 247 18.96 -2.58 -13.60
CA ASP A 247 17.58 -2.52 -14.05
C ASP A 247 17.23 -1.08 -14.44
N VAL A 248 17.05 -0.86 -15.75
CA VAL A 248 16.69 0.43 -16.34
C VAL A 248 15.40 1.00 -15.73
N SER A 249 14.46 0.15 -15.29
CA SER A 249 13.22 0.59 -14.66
C SER A 249 13.43 1.25 -13.29
N LYS A 250 14.58 1.01 -12.65
CA LYS A 250 14.94 1.56 -11.34
C LYS A 250 15.81 2.82 -11.43
N VAL A 251 16.22 3.21 -12.62
CA VAL A 251 16.95 4.46 -12.86
C VAL A 251 16.06 5.65 -12.53
N SER A 252 16.57 6.61 -11.77
CA SER A 252 15.80 7.80 -11.37
C SER A 252 15.84 8.89 -12.44
N ILE A 253 14.77 9.68 -12.57
CA ILE A 253 14.78 10.88 -13.40
C ILE A 253 15.36 12.05 -12.57
N PRO A 254 16.46 12.69 -13.01
CA PRO A 254 17.16 13.74 -12.25
C PRO A 254 16.37 15.05 -12.22
N CYS A 255 16.95 16.05 -11.53
CA CYS A 255 16.54 17.46 -11.38
C CYS A 255 15.13 17.72 -10.82
N LYS A 256 14.84 18.97 -10.47
CA LYS A 256 13.47 19.43 -10.18
C LYS A 256 12.61 19.41 -11.43
N LYS A 257 11.37 18.94 -11.29
CA LYS A 257 10.46 18.67 -12.40
C LYS A 257 9.09 19.28 -12.17
N ARG A 258 8.42 19.58 -13.28
CA ARG A 258 6.99 19.87 -13.34
C ARG A 258 6.30 18.77 -14.13
N CYS A 259 5.09 18.41 -13.73
CA CYS A 259 4.32 17.34 -14.34
C CYS A 259 3.02 17.89 -14.89
N TYR A 260 2.69 17.52 -16.12
CA TYR A 260 1.46 17.97 -16.79
C TYR A 260 0.73 16.80 -17.40
N ARG A 261 -0.60 16.84 -17.35
CA ARG A 261 -1.48 15.93 -18.08
C ARG A 261 -1.95 16.59 -19.37
N LEU A 262 -1.75 15.89 -20.49
CA LEU A 262 -2.16 16.34 -21.81
C LEU A 262 -3.45 15.63 -22.23
N TYR A 263 -4.46 16.41 -22.62
CA TYR A 263 -5.76 15.89 -23.03
C TYR A 263 -5.96 16.00 -24.55
N GLY A 264 -6.65 14.99 -25.10
CA GLY A 264 -7.01 14.93 -26.52
C GLY A 264 -8.29 15.69 -26.85
N ARG A 265 -8.69 15.64 -28.13
CA ARG A 265 -9.94 16.25 -28.64
C ARG A 265 -11.19 15.66 -28.00
N GLU A 266 -11.16 14.38 -27.66
CA GLU A 266 -12.27 13.68 -27.02
C GLU A 266 -12.38 13.97 -25.51
N GLY A 267 -11.50 14.81 -24.95
CA GLY A 267 -11.50 15.15 -23.53
C GLY A 267 -10.78 14.14 -22.63
N TYR A 268 -10.36 12.99 -23.18
CA TYR A 268 -9.58 11.98 -22.45
C TYR A 268 -8.13 12.39 -22.21
N SER A 269 -7.57 11.91 -21.10
CA SER A 269 -6.14 11.97 -20.80
C SER A 269 -5.34 11.08 -21.77
N LEU A 270 -4.30 11.64 -22.39
CA LEU A 270 -3.49 10.93 -23.38
C LEU A 270 -2.13 10.49 -22.83
N VAL A 271 -1.47 11.39 -22.09
CA VAL A 271 -0.12 11.21 -21.58
C VAL A 271 0.13 12.20 -20.45
N ASP A 272 0.85 11.75 -19.42
CA ASP A 272 1.46 12.65 -18.44
C ASP A 272 2.91 12.91 -18.85
N ILE A 273 3.28 14.17 -18.98
CA ILE A 273 4.61 14.62 -19.39
C ILE A 273 5.34 15.33 -18.23
N MET A 274 6.56 14.90 -17.98
CA MET A 274 7.51 15.58 -17.09
C MET A 274 8.40 16.54 -17.88
N THR A 275 8.57 17.74 -17.36
CA THR A 275 9.52 18.74 -17.83
C THR A 275 10.45 19.13 -16.70
N GLY A 276 11.64 19.66 -17.02
CA GLY A 276 12.45 20.38 -16.05
C GLY A 276 11.72 21.61 -15.49
N GLU A 277 12.11 22.06 -14.30
CA GLU A 277 11.50 23.21 -13.62
C GLU A 277 11.54 24.50 -14.45
N ASN A 278 12.65 24.73 -15.15
CA ASN A 278 12.88 25.94 -15.96
C ASN A 278 12.34 25.83 -17.40
N GLU A 279 11.70 24.73 -17.76
CA GLU A 279 11.10 24.59 -19.09
C GLU A 279 9.74 25.32 -19.16
N PRO A 280 9.40 25.91 -20.33
CA PRO A 280 8.09 26.51 -20.52
C PRO A 280 6.99 25.45 -20.38
N CYS A 281 5.87 25.86 -19.79
CA CYS A 281 4.68 25.02 -19.70
C CYS A 281 4.20 24.63 -21.11
N PRO A 282 3.82 23.36 -21.35
CA PRO A 282 3.16 22.96 -22.59
C PRO A 282 1.90 23.80 -22.84
N LYS A 283 1.68 24.24 -24.08
CA LYS A 283 0.53 25.07 -24.44
C LYS A 283 -0.49 24.30 -25.26
N VAL A 284 -1.75 24.67 -25.10
CA VAL A 284 -2.87 24.15 -25.90
C VAL A 284 -2.64 24.49 -27.37
N GLY A 285 -2.86 23.52 -28.26
CA GLY A 285 -2.68 23.68 -29.70
C GLY A 285 -1.23 23.62 -30.19
N GLU A 286 -0.23 23.69 -29.30
CA GLU A 286 1.18 23.57 -29.69
C GLU A 286 1.64 22.11 -29.67
N ARG A 287 2.30 21.68 -30.75
CA ARG A 287 2.79 20.32 -30.89
C ARG A 287 4.00 20.08 -29.97
N ILE A 288 3.91 19.08 -29.10
CA ILE A 288 5.00 18.66 -28.20
C ILE A 288 5.43 17.22 -28.49
N LEU A 289 6.74 16.96 -28.42
CA LEU A 289 7.29 15.60 -28.51
C LEU A 289 7.36 14.98 -27.12
N CYS A 290 6.60 13.90 -26.92
CA CYS A 290 6.60 13.09 -25.71
C CYS A 290 7.48 11.85 -25.95
N ARG A 291 8.53 11.67 -25.13
CA ARG A 291 9.44 10.54 -25.22
C ARG A 291 9.33 9.67 -23.98
N HIS A 292 9.38 8.34 -24.13
CA HIS A 292 9.63 7.47 -23.00
C HIS A 292 11.04 7.73 -22.46
N PRO A 293 11.26 7.81 -21.14
CA PRO A 293 12.56 8.22 -20.57
C PRO A 293 13.73 7.33 -20.97
N PHE A 294 13.49 6.04 -21.23
CA PHE A 294 14.55 5.05 -21.44
C PHE A 294 14.32 4.11 -22.64
N ASN A 295 13.26 4.33 -23.43
CA ASN A 295 12.95 3.47 -24.57
C ASN A 295 12.75 4.36 -25.80
N GLU A 296 13.78 4.45 -26.63
CA GLU A 296 13.84 5.43 -27.72
C GLU A 296 12.75 5.21 -28.77
N SER A 297 12.35 3.96 -28.99
CA SER A 297 11.29 3.59 -29.94
C SER A 297 9.91 4.09 -29.50
N LYS A 298 9.72 4.34 -28.20
CA LYS A 298 8.44 4.80 -27.63
C LYS A 298 8.43 6.32 -27.55
N ARG A 299 7.96 6.95 -28.62
CA ARG A 299 7.80 8.41 -28.72
C ARG A 299 6.60 8.78 -29.57
N ALA A 300 5.97 9.91 -29.25
CA ALA A 300 4.82 10.41 -29.99
C ALA A 300 4.75 11.93 -29.96
N TYR A 301 4.23 12.53 -31.04
CA TYR A 301 3.82 13.93 -31.02
C TYR A 301 2.39 14.04 -30.47
N VAL A 302 2.17 15.02 -29.60
CA VAL A 302 0.85 15.34 -29.04
C VAL A 302 0.54 16.81 -29.31
N VAL A 303 -0.70 17.09 -29.72
CA VAL A 303 -1.24 18.45 -29.81
C VAL A 303 -2.37 18.55 -28.79
N PRO A 304 -2.08 19.00 -27.56
CA PRO A 304 -3.05 18.96 -26.47
C PRO A 304 -4.18 19.96 -26.71
N GLN A 305 -5.40 19.55 -26.39
CA GLN A 305 -6.57 20.46 -26.36
C GLN A 305 -6.81 21.05 -24.98
N ARG A 306 -6.26 20.41 -23.95
CA ARG A 306 -6.19 20.92 -22.58
C ARG A 306 -4.88 20.45 -21.95
N VAL A 307 -4.28 21.32 -21.14
CA VAL A 307 -3.07 21.04 -20.36
C VAL A 307 -3.40 21.31 -18.91
N GLU A 308 -3.08 20.36 -18.03
CA GLU A 308 -3.31 20.46 -16.58
C GLU A 308 -2.00 20.21 -15.85
N GLU A 309 -1.59 21.14 -14.98
CA GLU A 309 -0.44 20.94 -14.10
C GLU A 309 -0.85 20.08 -12.89
N LEU A 310 -0.10 19.00 -12.65
CA LEU A 310 -0.46 17.97 -11.66
C LEU A 310 0.09 18.26 -10.26
N LEU A 311 1.18 19.01 -10.15
CA LEU A 311 1.84 19.30 -8.88
C LEU A 311 1.46 20.69 -8.37
N LYS A 312 0.62 20.75 -7.33
CA LYS A 312 0.35 21.99 -6.59
C LYS A 312 1.20 22.06 -5.33
N CYS A 313 1.89 23.18 -5.12
CA CYS A 313 2.63 23.43 -3.89
C CYS A 313 1.64 23.79 -2.76
N TYR A 314 1.53 22.93 -1.74
CA TYR A 314 0.70 23.20 -0.55
C TYR A 314 1.50 23.75 0.62
N TRP A 315 2.76 23.37 0.73
CA TRP A 315 3.67 23.77 1.80
C TRP A 315 5.00 24.21 1.19
N PRO A 316 5.31 25.51 1.24
CA PRO A 316 6.51 26.05 0.61
C PRO A 316 7.74 26.00 1.54
N GLY A 317 7.65 25.35 2.70
CA GLY A 317 8.76 25.23 3.63
C GLY A 317 9.08 26.55 4.35
N LYS A 318 10.37 26.79 4.56
CA LYS A 318 10.89 28.02 5.17
C LYS A 318 10.98 29.21 4.20
N SER A 319 10.44 29.08 2.99
CA SER A 319 10.58 30.10 1.94
C SER A 319 9.70 31.35 2.11
N GLY A 320 9.03 31.51 3.26
CA GLY A 320 8.21 32.68 3.59
C GLY A 320 6.90 32.82 2.81
N LYS A 321 6.63 31.92 1.86
CA LYS A 321 5.35 31.87 1.15
C LYS A 321 4.25 31.32 2.07
N VAL A 322 3.03 31.82 1.88
CA VAL A 322 1.85 31.39 2.65
C VAL A 322 1.54 29.93 2.33
N ARG A 323 1.19 29.17 3.36
CA ARG A 323 0.71 27.79 3.23
C ARG A 323 -0.67 27.79 2.59
N GLU A 324 -0.88 26.94 1.59
CA GLU A 324 -2.21 26.73 1.01
C GLU A 324 -3.03 25.78 1.88
N GLU A 325 -4.33 26.04 1.99
CA GLU A 325 -5.25 25.14 2.66
C GLU A 325 -5.47 23.86 1.82
N LEU A 326 -5.62 22.74 2.52
CA LEU A 326 -5.94 21.47 1.87
C LEU A 326 -7.44 21.45 1.51
N PRO A 327 -7.81 20.94 0.33
CA PRO A 327 -9.22 20.81 -0.04
C PRO A 327 -9.97 19.87 0.92
N ALA A 328 -11.28 20.07 1.05
CA ALA A 328 -12.12 19.22 1.89
C ALA A 328 -12.20 17.79 1.32
N LEU A 329 -12.44 16.80 2.18
CA LEU A 329 -12.46 15.39 1.78
C LEU A 329 -13.50 15.10 0.69
N LYS A 330 -14.66 15.77 0.74
CA LYS A 330 -15.70 15.67 -0.29
C LYS A 330 -15.17 16.12 -1.65
N ASP A 331 -14.50 17.25 -1.71
CA ASP A 331 -13.97 17.81 -2.96
C ASP A 331 -12.88 16.91 -3.56
N ILE A 332 -12.01 16.34 -2.70
CA ILE A 332 -11.00 15.39 -3.15
C ILE A 332 -11.65 14.12 -3.71
N ARG A 333 -12.66 13.58 -3.03
CA ARG A 333 -13.39 12.38 -3.50
C ARG A 333 -14.07 12.65 -4.84
N ASP A 334 -14.81 13.75 -4.92
CA ASP A 334 -15.56 14.13 -6.13
C ASP A 334 -14.58 14.42 -7.28
N HIS A 335 -13.42 15.01 -6.99
CA HIS A 335 -12.32 15.15 -7.96
C HIS A 335 -11.80 13.79 -8.45
N CYS A 336 -11.57 12.82 -7.55
CA CYS A 336 -11.09 11.49 -7.93
C CYS A 336 -12.09 10.74 -8.82
N ILE A 337 -13.38 10.76 -8.48
CA ILE A 337 -14.45 10.17 -9.29
C ILE A 337 -14.45 10.79 -10.68
N LYS A 338 -14.42 12.13 -10.76
CA LYS A 338 -14.37 12.86 -12.02
C LYS A 338 -13.11 12.52 -12.84
N GLN A 339 -11.96 12.35 -12.21
CA GLN A 339 -10.73 11.94 -12.91
C GLN A 339 -10.85 10.52 -13.47
N LEU A 340 -11.46 9.58 -12.74
CA LEU A 340 -11.69 8.21 -13.23
C LEU A 340 -12.65 8.19 -14.42
N GLU A 341 -13.71 9.00 -14.40
CA GLU A 341 -14.63 9.16 -15.53
C GLU A 341 -13.96 9.78 -16.77
N GLN A 342 -12.92 10.59 -16.57
CA GLN A 342 -12.12 11.21 -17.64
C GLN A 342 -11.00 10.32 -18.18
N MET A 343 -10.77 9.14 -17.58
CA MET A 343 -9.82 8.16 -18.12
C MET A 343 -10.45 7.37 -19.27
N ARG A 344 -9.62 7.00 -20.25
CA ARG A 344 -10.10 6.11 -21.32
C ARG A 344 -10.50 4.74 -20.74
N PRO A 345 -11.60 4.12 -21.21
CA PRO A 345 -12.08 2.84 -20.71
C PRO A 345 -11.05 1.71 -20.72
N ASP A 346 -10.10 1.73 -21.67
CA ASP A 346 -9.06 0.70 -21.79
C ASP A 346 -7.97 0.81 -20.70
N HIS A 347 -7.81 1.97 -20.06
CA HIS A 347 -6.92 2.13 -18.91
C HIS A 347 -7.54 1.61 -17.59
N ILE A 348 -8.88 1.56 -17.50
CA ILE A 348 -9.62 1.21 -16.28
C ILE A 348 -10.23 -0.20 -16.30
N ARG A 349 -10.05 -0.95 -17.39
CA ARG A 349 -10.55 -2.34 -17.48
C ARG A 349 -9.85 -3.26 -16.47
N ARG A 350 -10.59 -4.23 -15.95
CA ARG A 350 -10.09 -5.15 -14.91
C ARG A 350 -9.04 -6.15 -15.40
N LEU A 351 -9.12 -6.54 -16.67
CA LEU A 351 -8.24 -7.54 -17.27
C LEU A 351 -7.30 -6.86 -18.29
N ASN A 352 -6.00 -7.03 -18.10
CA ASN A 352 -4.94 -6.53 -18.99
C ASN A 352 -5.12 -5.05 -19.39
N PRO A 353 -5.26 -4.10 -18.45
CA PRO A 353 -5.45 -2.68 -18.80
C PRO A 353 -4.32 -2.16 -19.70
N THR A 354 -4.66 -1.29 -20.65
CA THR A 354 -3.64 -0.63 -21.48
C THR A 354 -2.77 0.24 -20.57
N PRO A 355 -1.43 0.10 -20.60
CA PRO A 355 -0.56 0.94 -19.79
C PRO A 355 -0.74 2.42 -20.13
N TYR A 356 -0.94 3.26 -19.10
CA TYR A 356 -1.00 4.69 -19.28
C TYR A 356 0.38 5.26 -19.58
N LYS A 357 0.46 6.25 -20.48
CA LYS A 357 1.73 6.79 -20.95
C LYS A 357 2.24 7.84 -19.99
N VAL A 358 3.46 7.64 -19.49
CA VAL A 358 4.25 8.65 -18.79
C VAL A 358 5.48 8.94 -19.63
N SER A 359 5.74 10.22 -19.88
CA SER A 359 6.79 10.67 -20.80
C SER A 359 7.58 11.83 -20.23
N VAL A 360 8.70 12.14 -20.86
CA VAL A 360 9.52 13.33 -20.60
C VAL A 360 9.55 14.23 -21.84
N SER A 361 9.79 15.52 -21.63
CA SER A 361 10.06 16.45 -22.73
C SER A 361 11.33 16.06 -23.48
N ALA A 362 11.49 16.58 -24.70
CA ALA A 362 12.71 16.37 -25.47
C ALA A 362 13.96 16.87 -24.72
N LYS A 363 13.90 18.07 -24.13
CA LYS A 363 15.02 18.65 -23.36
C LYS A 363 15.36 17.80 -22.15
N LEU A 364 14.36 17.35 -21.38
CA LEU A 364 14.58 16.50 -20.22
C LEU A 364 15.12 15.12 -20.62
N TYR A 365 14.65 14.54 -21.73
CA TYR A 365 15.20 13.30 -22.28
C TYR A 365 16.69 13.43 -22.58
N ASP A 366 17.07 14.47 -23.33
CA ASP A 366 18.46 14.68 -23.74
C ASP A 366 19.34 14.93 -22.50
N PHE A 367 18.81 15.64 -21.50
CA PHE A 367 19.48 15.85 -20.22
C PHE A 367 19.68 14.56 -19.39
N ILE A 368 18.67 13.67 -19.35
CA ILE A 368 18.79 12.36 -18.69
C ILE A 368 19.92 11.55 -19.32
N HIS A 369 19.97 11.45 -20.65
CA HIS A 369 20.95 10.63 -21.34
C HIS A 369 22.36 11.23 -21.25
N PHE A 370 22.47 12.56 -21.30
CA PHE A 370 23.73 13.25 -21.02
C PHE A 370 24.26 12.92 -19.61
N LEU A 371 23.41 13.04 -18.59
CA LEU A 371 23.82 12.76 -17.21
C LEU A 371 24.11 11.28 -16.99
N TRP A 372 23.35 10.38 -17.61
CA TRP A 372 23.62 8.95 -17.57
C TRP A 372 25.02 8.65 -18.12
N LEU A 373 25.33 9.11 -19.34
CA LEU A 373 26.62 8.82 -19.97
C LEU A 373 27.81 9.35 -19.16
N ASN A 374 27.65 10.47 -18.47
CA ASN A 374 28.70 11.04 -17.62
C ASN A 374 28.91 10.29 -16.29
N GLU A 375 27.85 9.68 -15.75
CA GLU A 375 27.89 8.99 -14.44
C GLU A 375 28.07 7.47 -14.57
N ALA A 376 27.87 6.92 -15.77
CA ALA A 376 28.06 5.49 -16.02
C ALA A 376 29.56 5.15 -15.93
N PRO A 377 29.93 4.11 -15.16
CA PRO A 377 31.32 3.70 -15.04
C PRO A 377 31.87 3.26 -16.40
N VAL A 378 33.03 3.79 -16.77
CA VAL A 378 33.77 3.37 -17.96
C VAL A 378 34.71 2.23 -17.55
N GLY A 379 34.52 1.06 -18.17
CA GLY A 379 35.45 -0.06 -18.00
C GLY A 379 36.70 0.14 -18.86
N GLU A 380 37.88 -0.02 -18.26
CA GLU A 380 39.13 -0.15 -19.02
C GLU A 380 39.31 -1.61 -19.44
N LEU A 381 39.51 -1.85 -20.73
CA LEU A 381 39.88 -3.16 -21.25
C LEU A 381 41.40 -3.25 -21.25
N GLN A 382 41.96 -4.25 -20.56
CA GLN A 382 43.40 -4.57 -20.56
C GLN A 382 43.73 -5.61 -21.63
#